data_AF-A0A661VIJ0-F1
#
_entry.id   AF-A0A661VIJ0-F1
#
_cell.length_a   1.000
_cell.length_b   1.000
_cell.length_c   1.000
_cell.angle_alpha   90.00
_cell.angle_beta   90.00
_cell.angle_gamma   90.00
#
_symmetry.space_group_name_H-M   'P 1'
#
loop_
_entity.id
_entity.type
_entity.pdbx_description
1 polymer ?
#
loop_
_entity_poly.entity_id
_entity_poly.type
_entity_poly.pdbx_seq_one_letter_code
_entity_poly.pdbx_strand_id
1 'polypeptide(L)'
;MSEKAFKFCRVAITLSVAALLGWSVVIGQAMPGLIAVLVGLALLYFCRSRSRTTLEDERNYRISEKASRMTLRLFGVIAGITGVVLMILGRSGHGELGQIGFILGYSVCALLVLYLIFYGYYSRTHGG
;
A
#
# COMPACT_ATOMS: atom_id res chain seq x y z
N MET A 1 -8.93 -9.07 18.04
CA MET A 1 -8.11 -10.06 17.31
C MET A 1 -6.69 -9.98 17.85
N SER A 2 -5.99 -11.11 18.07
CA SER A 2 -4.60 -11.06 18.54
C SER A 2 -3.71 -10.34 17.52
N GLU A 3 -2.63 -9.70 17.96
CA GLU A 3 -1.75 -8.91 17.09
C GLU A 3 -1.19 -9.75 15.92
N LYS A 4 -0.87 -11.02 16.17
CA LYS A 4 -0.43 -12.00 15.16
C LYS A 4 -1.50 -12.24 14.10
N ALA A 5 -2.75 -12.41 14.52
CA ALA A 5 -3.86 -12.59 13.60
C ALA A 5 -4.13 -11.32 12.78
N PHE A 6 -4.00 -10.12 13.36
CA PHE A 6 -4.10 -8.85 12.60
C PHE A 6 -3.00 -8.70 11.55
N LYS A 7 -1.74 -9.03 11.89
CA LYS A 7 -0.64 -9.05 10.93
C LYS A 7 -0.93 -10.03 9.79
N PHE A 8 -1.44 -11.22 10.08
CA PHE A 8 -1.83 -12.21 9.08
C PHE A 8 -2.99 -11.73 8.19
N CYS A 9 -4.09 -11.22 8.77
CA CYS A 9 -5.22 -10.63 8.02
C CYS A 9 -4.74 -9.55 7.06
N ARG A 10 -3.88 -8.64 7.54
CA ARG A 10 -3.35 -7.55 6.73
C ARG A 10 -2.56 -8.07 5.53
N VAL A 11 -1.63 -9.01 5.75
CA VAL A 11 -0.79 -9.59 4.69
C VAL A 11 -1.65 -10.32 3.66
N ALA A 12 -2.61 -11.13 4.11
CA ALA A 12 -3.52 -11.88 3.24
C ALA A 12 -4.35 -10.94 2.35
N ILE A 13 -4.92 -9.87 2.92
CA ILE A 13 -5.68 -8.88 2.14
C ILE A 13 -4.79 -8.17 1.12
N THR A 14 -3.60 -7.71 1.52
CA THR A 14 -2.70 -6.99 0.60
C THR A 14 -2.24 -7.87 -0.57
N LEU A 15 -1.93 -9.15 -0.33
CA LEU A 15 -1.57 -10.08 -1.39
C LEU A 15 -2.72 -10.31 -2.37
N SER A 16 -3.93 -10.48 -1.83
CA SER A 16 -5.14 -10.68 -2.65
C SER A 16 -5.44 -9.47 -3.54
N VAL A 17 -5.35 -8.26 -2.99
CA VAL A 17 -5.55 -7.01 -3.75
C VAL A 17 -4.48 -6.84 -4.82
N ALA A 18 -3.21 -7.10 -4.49
CA ALA A 18 -2.12 -7.01 -5.46
C ALA A 18 -2.28 -7.98 -6.64
N ALA A 19 -2.69 -9.22 -6.37
CA ALA A 19 -2.94 -10.22 -7.41
C ALA A 19 -4.11 -9.81 -8.33
N LEU A 20 -5.22 -9.34 -7.75
CA LEU A 20 -6.39 -8.88 -8.51
C LEU A 20 -6.09 -7.62 -9.33
N LEU A 21 -5.28 -6.71 -8.79
CA LEU A 21 -4.79 -5.54 -9.52
C LEU A 21 -3.92 -5.96 -10.71
N GLY A 22 -2.95 -6.87 -10.52
CA GLY A 22 -2.13 -7.40 -11.60
C GLY A 22 -2.96 -8.06 -12.70
N TRP A 23 -3.95 -8.88 -12.30
CA TRP A 23 -4.88 -9.51 -13.22
C TRP A 23 -5.74 -8.50 -14.01
N SER A 24 -6.25 -7.47 -13.33
CA SER A 24 -7.00 -6.37 -13.95
C SER A 24 -6.18 -5.64 -15.02
N VAL A 25 -4.89 -5.45 -14.76
CA VAL A 25 -3.96 -4.86 -15.73
C VAL A 25 -3.75 -5.76 -16.94
N VAL A 26 -3.59 -7.09 -16.76
CA VAL A 26 -3.40 -8.04 -17.87
C VAL A 26 -4.63 -8.06 -18.78
N ILE A 27 -5.83 -8.17 -18.21
CA ILE A 27 -7.09 -8.18 -18.97
C ILE A 27 -7.38 -6.82 -19.60
N GLY A 28 -6.84 -5.74 -19.04
CA GLY A 28 -7.09 -4.39 -19.53
C GLY A 28 -8.39 -3.76 -19.11
N GLN A 29 -9.11 -4.42 -18.21
CA GLN A 29 -10.33 -3.91 -17.64
C GLN A 29 -10.02 -3.31 -16.28
N ALA A 30 -10.26 -2.02 -16.14
CA ALA A 30 -10.01 -1.23 -14.93
C ALA A 30 -10.91 -1.62 -13.74
N MET A 31 -12.13 -2.04 -14.04
CA MET A 31 -13.18 -2.31 -13.06
C MET A 31 -12.78 -3.33 -11.99
N PRO A 32 -12.28 -4.54 -12.34
CA PRO A 32 -11.89 -5.52 -11.32
C PRO A 32 -10.80 -5.01 -10.37
N GLY A 33 -9.84 -4.22 -10.86
CA GLY A 33 -8.79 -3.63 -10.03
C GLY A 33 -9.33 -2.58 -9.05
N LEU A 34 -10.23 -1.71 -9.50
CA LEU A 34 -10.86 -0.69 -8.66
C LEU A 34 -11.71 -1.34 -7.54
N ILE A 35 -12.51 -2.34 -7.88
CA ILE A 35 -13.35 -3.07 -6.92
C ILE A 35 -12.47 -3.78 -5.90
N ALA A 36 -11.39 -4.44 -6.33
CA ALA A 36 -10.46 -5.12 -5.43
C ALA A 36 -9.83 -4.16 -4.41
N VAL A 37 -9.45 -2.95 -4.83
CA VAL A 37 -8.89 -1.93 -3.92
C VAL A 37 -9.92 -1.46 -2.90
N LEU A 38 -11.15 -1.16 -3.33
CA LEU A 38 -12.22 -0.71 -2.42
C LEU A 38 -12.59 -1.79 -1.39
N VAL A 39 -12.74 -3.04 -1.85
CA VAL A 39 -13.02 -4.18 -0.97
C VAL A 39 -11.85 -4.43 -0.02
N GLY A 40 -10.61 -4.37 -0.52
CA GLY A 40 -9.41 -4.51 0.31
C GLY A 40 -9.30 -3.45 1.40
N LEU A 41 -9.60 -2.19 1.07
CA LEU A 41 -9.67 -1.09 2.05
C LEU A 41 -10.74 -1.32 3.10
N ALA A 42 -11.95 -1.74 2.69
CA ALA A 42 -13.04 -2.06 3.60
C ALA A 42 -12.66 -3.20 4.55
N LEU A 43 -12.10 -4.31 4.03
CA LEU A 43 -11.65 -5.45 4.83
C LEU A 43 -10.54 -5.05 5.81
N LEU A 44 -9.59 -4.21 5.39
CA LEU A 44 -8.55 -3.69 6.28
C LEU A 44 -9.13 -2.80 7.38
N TYR A 45 -10.12 -1.97 7.07
CA TYR A 45 -10.81 -1.14 8.04
C TYR A 45 -11.55 -2.00 9.09
N PHE A 46 -12.27 -3.03 8.65
CA PHE A 46 -12.94 -4.00 9.53
C PHE A 46 -11.95 -4.80 10.38
N CYS A 47 -10.83 -5.27 9.80
CA CYS A 47 -9.78 -5.97 10.58
C CYS A 47 -9.15 -5.02 11.62
N ARG A 48 -9.03 -3.72 11.33
CA ARG A 48 -8.45 -2.72 12.26
C ARG A 48 -9.41 -2.31 13.38
N SER A 49 -10.71 -2.18 13.12
CA SER A 49 -11.70 -1.83 14.16
C SER A 49 -11.80 -2.92 15.24
N ARG A 50 -11.56 -4.18 14.87
CA ARG A 50 -11.56 -5.35 15.77
C ARG A 50 -10.30 -5.49 16.64
N SER A 51 -9.28 -4.65 16.46
CA SER A 51 -7.97 -4.77 17.13
C SER A 51 -7.52 -3.48 17.84
N ARG A 52 -8.46 -2.60 18.24
CA ARG A 52 -8.14 -1.49 19.17
C ARG A 52 -7.77 -2.05 20.55
N THR A 53 -6.57 -2.58 20.67
CA THR A 53 -5.88 -2.78 21.93
C THR A 53 -4.64 -1.90 21.90
N THR A 54 -4.71 -0.86 22.71
CA THR A 54 -3.68 0.10 23.09
C THR A 54 -2.30 -0.55 23.28
N LEU A 55 -1.24 0.02 22.70
CA LEU A 55 0.14 -0.12 23.20
C LEU A 55 0.91 1.18 22.97
N GLU A 56 0.87 1.98 24.03
CA GLU A 56 1.90 2.80 24.69
C GLU A 56 2.99 3.58 23.93
N ASP A 57 3.29 4.69 24.59
CA ASP A 57 3.90 5.95 24.16
C ASP A 57 5.43 5.91 24.38
N GLU A 58 6.21 6.35 23.39
CA GLU A 58 7.66 6.59 23.51
C GLU A 58 7.96 7.93 22.80
N ARG A 59 7.69 9.02 23.51
CA ARG A 59 7.04 10.21 22.93
C ARG A 59 7.88 11.11 22.00
N ASN A 60 9.21 10.97 21.89
CA ASN A 60 10.03 11.96 21.16
C ASN A 60 10.72 11.44 19.88
N TYR A 61 11.12 10.17 19.78
CA TYR A 61 11.68 9.60 18.53
C TYR A 61 10.59 9.28 17.49
N ARG A 62 9.34 9.10 17.96
CA ARG A 62 8.19 8.69 17.14
C ARG A 62 7.68 9.76 16.19
N ILE A 63 7.94 11.06 16.37
CA ILE A 63 7.25 12.10 15.56
C ILE A 63 7.75 12.06 14.11
N SER A 64 9.07 12.06 13.88
CA SER A 64 9.62 11.93 12.52
C SER A 64 9.31 10.57 11.91
N GLU A 65 9.36 9.51 12.71
CA GLU A 65 9.06 8.14 12.28
C GLU A 65 7.56 7.96 11.93
N LYS A 66 6.65 8.56 12.72
CA LYS A 66 5.20 8.57 12.48
C LYS A 66 4.85 9.48 11.31
N ALA A 67 5.49 10.64 11.18
CA ALA A 67 5.34 11.51 10.03
C ALA A 67 5.81 10.82 8.75
N SER A 68 7.02 10.25 8.74
CA SER A 68 7.57 9.49 7.61
C SER A 68 6.66 8.32 7.21
N ARG A 69 6.18 7.53 8.17
CA ARG A 69 5.20 6.47 7.93
C ARG A 69 3.90 6.97 7.33
N MET A 70 3.36 8.07 7.84
CA MET A 70 2.12 8.65 7.35
C MET A 70 2.31 9.22 5.95
N THR A 71 3.42 9.91 5.70
CA THR A 71 3.80 10.46 4.40
C THR A 71 3.93 9.35 3.37
N LEU A 72 4.70 8.28 3.66
CA LEU A 72 4.84 7.15 2.73
C LEU A 72 3.52 6.43 2.49
N ARG A 73 2.66 6.34 3.51
CA ARG A 73 1.34 5.73 3.35
C ARG A 73 0.42 6.57 2.47
N LEU A 74 0.34 7.88 2.71
CA LEU A 74 -0.48 8.79 1.92
C LEU A 74 0.07 8.91 0.50
N PHE A 75 1.38 9.11 0.36
CA PHE A 75 2.04 9.17 -0.94
C PHE A 75 1.84 7.87 -1.73
N GLY A 76 2.07 6.71 -1.12
CA GLY A 76 1.87 5.43 -1.79
C GLY A 76 0.43 5.20 -2.23
N VAL A 77 -0.57 5.59 -1.42
CA VAL A 77 -1.99 5.51 -1.80
C VAL A 77 -2.31 6.47 -2.95
N ILE A 78 -1.92 7.75 -2.83
CA ILE A 78 -2.21 8.77 -3.84
C ILE A 78 -1.51 8.41 -5.15
N ALA A 79 -0.20 8.16 -5.12
CA ALA A 79 0.58 7.82 -6.31
C ALA A 79 0.15 6.47 -6.92
N GLY A 80 -0.25 5.50 -6.10
CA GLY A 80 -0.82 4.23 -6.57
C GLY A 80 -2.15 4.43 -7.31
N ILE A 81 -3.08 5.22 -6.75
CA ILE A 81 -4.34 5.56 -7.41
C ILE A 81 -4.07 6.33 -8.71
N THR A 82 -3.23 7.35 -8.67
CA THR A 82 -2.85 8.13 -9.84
C THR A 82 -2.23 7.26 -10.92
N GLY A 83 -1.34 6.33 -10.56
CA GLY A 83 -0.73 5.37 -11.50
C GLY A 83 -1.77 4.48 -12.18
N VAL A 84 -2.73 3.95 -11.41
CA VAL A 84 -3.84 3.15 -11.96
C VAL A 84 -4.72 4.00 -12.89
N VAL A 85 -5.08 5.23 -12.50
CA VAL A 85 -5.87 6.13 -13.34
C VAL A 85 -5.16 6.43 -14.67
N LEU A 86 -3.85 6.71 -14.62
CA LEU A 86 -3.00 6.91 -15.80
C LEU A 86 -2.95 5.68 -16.70
N MET A 87 -2.83 4.47 -16.14
CA MET A 87 -2.89 3.21 -16.90
C MET A 87 -4.21 3.07 -17.67
N ILE A 88 -5.33 3.42 -17.04
CA ILE A 88 -6.66 3.33 -17.63
C ILE A 88 -6.82 4.34 -18.76
N LEU A 89 -6.42 5.60 -18.51
CA LEU A 89 -6.43 6.67 -19.52
C LEU A 89 -5.49 6.38 -20.70
N GLY A 90 -4.40 5.66 -20.44
CA GLY A 90 -3.48 5.20 -21.48
C GLY A 90 -4.11 4.25 -22.49
N ARG A 91 -5.16 3.51 -22.10
CA ARG A 91 -5.87 2.58 -22.98
C ARG A 91 -6.91 3.26 -23.87
N SER A 92 -7.36 4.47 -23.54
CA SER A 92 -8.39 5.20 -24.29
C SER A 92 -7.84 6.04 -25.46
N GLY A 93 -6.58 5.85 -25.86
CA GLY A 93 -6.01 6.47 -27.07
C GLY A 93 -4.67 7.17 -26.90
N HIS A 94 -4.17 7.33 -25.66
CA HIS A 94 -2.89 8.00 -25.36
C HIS A 94 -1.91 7.02 -24.71
N GLY A 95 -1.31 6.12 -25.51
CA GLY A 95 -0.45 5.03 -25.02
C GLY A 95 0.71 5.48 -24.11
N GLU A 96 1.19 6.71 -24.27
CA GLU A 96 2.22 7.33 -23.42
C GLU A 96 1.78 7.47 -21.96
N LEU A 97 0.51 7.83 -21.70
CA LEU A 97 -0.04 7.94 -20.33
C LEU A 97 -0.05 6.58 -19.63
N GLY A 98 -0.25 5.49 -20.40
CA GLY A 98 -0.21 4.12 -19.88
C GLY A 98 1.17 3.76 -19.34
N GLN A 99 2.22 4.08 -20.11
CA GLN A 99 3.61 3.85 -19.70
C GLN A 99 3.98 4.69 -18.47
N ILE A 100 3.55 5.96 -18.41
CA ILE A 100 3.74 6.82 -17.24
C ILE A 100 3.08 6.20 -16.00
N GLY A 101 1.87 5.66 -16.15
CA GLY A 101 1.18 4.93 -15.07
C GLY A 101 1.96 3.73 -14.55
N PHE A 102 2.58 2.94 -15.44
CA PHE A 102 3.46 1.82 -15.08
C PHE A 102 4.72 2.27 -14.34
N ILE A 103 5.43 3.26 -14.87
CA ILE A 103 6.64 3.81 -14.24
C ILE A 103 6.30 4.32 -12.84
N LEU A 104 5.19 5.05 -12.70
CA LEU A 104 4.74 5.57 -11.42
C LEU A 104 4.39 4.43 -10.45
N GLY A 105 3.65 3.41 -10.90
CA GLY A 105 3.34 2.23 -10.08
C GLY A 105 4.59 1.49 -9.60
N TYR A 106 5.55 1.22 -10.50
CA TYR A 106 6.81 0.57 -10.15
C TYR A 106 7.63 1.40 -9.16
N SER A 107 7.66 2.73 -9.32
CA SER A 107 8.37 3.63 -8.41
C SER A 107 7.80 3.59 -6.98
N VAL A 108 6.48 3.51 -6.83
CA VAL A 108 5.81 3.36 -5.52
C VAL A 108 6.17 2.01 -4.89
N CYS A 109 6.16 0.92 -5.65
CA CYS A 109 6.58 -0.39 -5.16
C CYS A 109 8.05 -0.38 -4.71
N ALA A 110 8.95 0.23 -5.50
CA ALA A 110 10.35 0.37 -5.15
C ALA A 110 10.55 1.18 -3.86
N LEU A 111 9.83 2.30 -3.70
CA LEU A 111 9.83 3.11 -2.48
C LEU A 111 9.38 2.32 -1.25
N LEU A 112 8.36 1.47 -1.38
CA LEU A 112 7.89 0.62 -0.28
C LEU A 112 8.93 -0.43 0.11
N VAL A 113 9.56 -1.09 -0.86
CA VAL A 113 10.66 -2.04 -0.61
C VAL A 113 11.82 -1.34 0.10
N LEU A 114 12.22 -0.17 -0.40
CA LEU A 114 13.28 0.64 0.18
C LEU A 114 12.96 1.03 1.63
N TYR A 115 11.73 1.48 1.89
CA TYR A 115 11.25 1.77 3.23
C TYR A 115 11.34 0.56 4.16
N LEU A 116 10.95 -0.64 3.68
CA LEU A 116 11.03 -1.87 4.47
C LEU A 116 12.47 -2.27 4.79
N ILE A 117 13.40 -2.10 3.84
CA ILE A 117 14.84 -2.35 4.05
C ILE A 117 15.38 -1.41 5.14
N PHE A 118 15.14 -0.11 5.02
CA PHE A 118 15.61 0.86 6.02
C PHE A 118 14.96 0.63 7.37
N TYR A 119 13.65 0.37 7.40
CA TYR A 119 12.94 0.05 8.63
C TYR A 119 13.55 -1.20 9.30
N GLY A 120 13.80 -2.26 8.53
CA GLY A 120 14.45 -3.47 9.02
C GLY A 120 15.85 -3.21 9.57
N TYR A 121 16.66 -2.44 8.85
CA TYR A 121 18.02 -2.07 9.27
C TYR A 121 18.01 -1.26 10.57
N TYR A 122 17.25 -0.16 10.63
CA TYR A 122 17.19 0.70 11.82
C TYR A 122 16.56 0.00 13.02
N SER A 123 15.56 -0.86 12.81
CA SER A 123 14.93 -1.65 13.88
C SER A 123 15.90 -2.63 14.55
N ARG A 124 16.88 -3.17 13.80
CA ARG A 124 17.92 -4.05 14.37
C ARG A 124 19.03 -3.28 15.06
N THR A 125 19.34 -2.07 14.59
CA THR A 125 20.46 -1.27 15.11
C THR A 125 20.09 -0.42 16.33
N HIS A 126 18.83 0.02 16.47
CA HIS A 126 18.37 0.89 17.57
C HIS A 126 17.34 0.23 18.50
N GLY A 127 17.01 -1.05 18.29
CA GLY A 127 16.01 -1.80 19.06
C GLY A 127 16.59 -2.75 20.12
N GLY A 128 17.77 -2.42 20.66
CA GLY A 128 18.38 -3.10 21.81
C GLY A 128 18.20 -2.30 23.09
#